data_AF-A0A930ZI47-F1
#
_entry.id   AF-A0A930ZI47-F1
#
_cell.length_a   1.000
_cell.length_b   1.000
_cell.length_c   1.000
_cell.angle_alpha   90.00
_cell.angle_beta   90.00
_cell.angle_gamma   90.00
#
_symmetry.space_group_name_H-M   'P 1'
#
loop_
_entity.id
_entity.type
_entity.pdbx_description
1 polymer ?
#
loop_
_entity_poly.entity_id
_entity_poly.type
_entity_poly.pdbx_seq_one_letter_code
_entity_poly.pdbx_strand_id
1 'polypeptide(L)'
;MRLVVLSGQSGAGLTSARMALEDLGYYSVENLPPALWSGLLESLQQADIEKVVVVVDIRTRKLLEPVEEVLSQLRPFIIYLEAKSDVLLKRYNLSRRLHPLGMGNLIREIDEERLALATFRDRADLVIDTSDRTPRQLKEVLESALGEEEGFMLRVFSFGFKWGPPQDADLVLDVRALPNPYYEARLKTLPGTDPEVAAYIFADKAQEPFYRSLLTTT
;
A
#
# COMPACT_ATOMS: atom_id res chain seq x y z
N MET A 1 -8.16 -17.64 2.55
CA MET A 1 -7.15 -17.30 1.54
C MET A 1 -7.72 -16.31 0.54
N ARG A 2 -7.01 -15.21 0.30
CA ARG A 2 -7.36 -14.11 -0.59
C ARG A 2 -6.53 -14.23 -1.86
N LEU A 3 -7.20 -14.34 -3.00
CA LEU A 3 -6.57 -14.37 -4.32
C LEU A 3 -6.83 -13.05 -5.04
N VAL A 4 -5.74 -12.37 -5.41
CA VAL A 4 -5.76 -11.20 -6.27
C VAL A 4 -5.20 -11.59 -7.64
N VAL A 5 -5.83 -11.15 -8.71
CA VAL A 5 -5.26 -11.22 -10.06
C VAL A 5 -4.87 -9.81 -10.45
N LEU A 6 -3.58 -9.61 -10.72
CA LEU A 6 -3.04 -8.35 -11.19
C LEU A 6 -2.75 -8.45 -12.69
N SER A 7 -3.45 -7.67 -13.49
CA SER A 7 -3.20 -7.58 -14.94
C SER A 7 -3.19 -6.13 -15.40
N GLY A 8 -2.81 -5.88 -16.64
CA GLY A 8 -2.73 -4.52 -17.16
C GLY A 8 -1.84 -4.41 -18.39
N GLN A 9 -1.89 -3.22 -18.99
CA GLN A 9 -1.07 -2.89 -20.14
C GLN A 9 0.41 -2.84 -19.74
N SER A 10 1.28 -3.26 -20.65
CA SER A 10 2.71 -3.21 -20.40
C SER A 10 3.17 -1.75 -20.27
N GLY A 11 3.94 -1.46 -19.22
CA GLY A 11 4.29 -0.08 -18.84
C GLY A 11 3.24 0.65 -17.98
N ALA A 12 2.09 0.05 -17.68
CA ALA A 12 1.09 0.61 -16.77
C ALA A 12 1.48 0.50 -15.29
N GLY A 13 2.62 -0.11 -14.96
CA GLY A 13 3.12 -0.18 -13.59
C GLY A 13 2.95 -1.55 -12.91
N LEU A 14 2.71 -2.63 -13.68
CA LEU A 14 2.58 -4.00 -13.16
C LEU A 14 3.71 -4.40 -12.20
N THR A 15 4.97 -4.11 -12.54
CA THR A 15 6.11 -4.41 -11.65
C THR A 15 6.03 -3.66 -10.33
N SER A 16 5.69 -2.36 -10.36
CA SER A 16 5.56 -1.55 -9.14
C SER A 16 4.38 -2.00 -8.28
N ALA A 17 3.24 -2.34 -8.90
CA ALA A 17 2.08 -2.88 -8.20
C ALA A 17 2.37 -4.25 -7.59
N ARG A 18 3.07 -5.14 -8.31
CA ARG A 18 3.51 -6.44 -7.78
C ARG A 18 4.36 -6.24 -6.53
N MET A 19 5.39 -5.39 -6.60
CA MET A 19 6.26 -5.11 -5.46
C MET A 19 5.47 -4.53 -4.28
N ALA A 20 4.51 -3.64 -4.54
CA ALA A 20 3.63 -3.13 -3.49
C ALA A 20 2.80 -4.23 -2.84
N LEU A 21 2.26 -5.19 -3.61
CA LEU A 21 1.52 -6.32 -3.06
C LEU A 21 2.42 -7.27 -2.27
N GLU A 22 3.66 -7.50 -2.70
CA GLU A 22 4.65 -8.27 -1.94
C GLU A 22 4.95 -7.62 -0.58
N ASP A 23 5.09 -6.28 -0.54
CA ASP A 23 5.24 -5.53 0.72
C ASP A 23 4.03 -5.73 1.66
N LEU A 24 2.81 -5.89 1.10
CA LEU A 24 1.58 -6.18 1.85
C LEU A 24 1.42 -7.67 2.25
N GLY A 25 2.48 -8.47 2.04
CA GLY A 25 2.55 -9.87 2.42
C GLY A 25 1.88 -10.82 1.43
N TYR A 26 1.60 -10.40 0.18
CA TYR A 26 1.11 -11.31 -0.84
C TYR A 26 2.23 -12.18 -1.39
N TYR A 27 1.97 -13.49 -1.48
CA TYR A 27 2.78 -14.40 -2.26
C TYR A 27 2.54 -14.16 -3.75
N SER A 28 3.54 -13.62 -4.44
CA SER A 28 3.43 -13.26 -5.85
C SER A 28 3.90 -14.38 -6.78
N VAL A 29 3.09 -14.69 -7.78
CA VAL A 29 3.44 -15.59 -8.89
C VAL A 29 3.20 -14.86 -10.21
N GLU A 30 4.19 -14.86 -11.09
CA GLU A 30 4.06 -14.27 -12.43
C GLU A 30 3.81 -15.37 -13.48
N ASN A 31 2.97 -15.07 -14.47
CA ASN A 31 2.88 -15.81 -15.73
C ASN A 31 2.52 -17.30 -15.60
N LEU A 32 1.79 -17.68 -14.55
CA LEU A 32 1.29 -19.04 -14.37
C LEU A 32 0.01 -19.26 -15.22
N PRO A 33 -0.08 -20.34 -16.04
CA PRO A 33 -1.31 -20.70 -16.74
C PRO A 33 -2.52 -20.80 -15.78
N PRO A 34 -3.69 -20.23 -16.12
CA PRO A 34 -4.93 -20.32 -15.32
C PRO A 34 -5.31 -21.75 -14.90
N ALA A 35 -5.06 -22.73 -15.76
CA ALA A 35 -5.32 -24.15 -15.47
C ALA A 35 -4.56 -24.68 -14.23
N LEU A 36 -3.47 -24.03 -13.83
CA LEU A 36 -2.65 -24.43 -12.68
C LEU A 36 -2.96 -23.66 -11.40
N TRP A 37 -3.84 -22.65 -11.46
CA TRP A 37 -4.10 -21.77 -10.31
C TRP A 37 -4.72 -22.53 -9.13
N SER A 38 -5.69 -23.42 -9.39
CA SER A 38 -6.34 -24.19 -8.32
C SER A 38 -5.32 -25.05 -7.54
N GLY A 39 -4.43 -25.76 -8.25
CA GLY A 39 -3.39 -26.57 -7.61
C GLY A 39 -2.34 -25.75 -6.86
N LEU A 40 -1.98 -24.56 -7.37
CA LEU A 40 -1.14 -23.60 -6.65
C LEU A 40 -1.82 -23.21 -5.32
N LEU A 41 -3.08 -22.79 -5.37
CA LEU A 41 -3.82 -22.33 -4.20
C LEU A 41 -3.93 -23.43 -3.14
N GLU A 42 -4.27 -24.65 -3.54
CA GLU A 42 -4.31 -25.79 -2.62
C GLU A 42 -2.96 -26.01 -1.92
N SER A 43 -1.85 -25.90 -2.66
CA SER A 43 -0.49 -26.06 -2.11
C SER A 43 -0.13 -24.92 -1.15
N LEU A 44 -0.44 -23.67 -1.52
CA LEU A 44 -0.17 -22.49 -0.68
C LEU A 44 -1.02 -22.49 0.59
N GLN A 45 -2.26 -22.96 0.50
CA GLN A 45 -3.13 -23.13 1.66
C GLN A 45 -2.58 -24.16 2.66
N GLN A 46 -1.96 -25.25 2.19
CA GLN A 46 -1.28 -26.22 3.05
C GLN A 46 -0.03 -25.64 3.73
N ALA A 47 0.60 -24.63 3.11
CA ALA A 47 1.75 -23.91 3.64
C ALA A 47 1.35 -22.70 4.52
N ASP A 48 0.07 -22.56 4.88
CA ASP A 48 -0.48 -21.45 5.69
C ASP A 48 -0.29 -20.06 5.05
N ILE A 49 -0.24 -19.99 3.71
CA ILE A 49 -0.14 -18.74 2.97
C ILE A 49 -1.55 -18.24 2.63
N GLU A 50 -1.97 -17.16 3.27
CA GLU A 50 -3.33 -16.65 3.14
C GLU A 50 -3.53 -15.60 2.05
N LYS A 51 -2.48 -14.94 1.57
CA LYS A 51 -2.55 -13.86 0.56
C LYS A 51 -1.75 -14.24 -0.68
N VAL A 52 -2.40 -14.29 -1.83
CA VAL A 52 -1.78 -14.71 -3.10
C VAL A 52 -2.11 -13.68 -4.18
N VAL A 53 -1.11 -13.26 -4.93
CA VAL A 53 -1.30 -12.48 -6.15
C VAL A 53 -0.78 -13.26 -7.36
N VAL A 54 -1.61 -13.41 -8.38
CA VAL A 54 -1.19 -13.90 -9.69
C VAL A 54 -1.10 -12.75 -10.66
N VAL A 55 0.10 -12.51 -11.18
CA VAL A 55 0.35 -11.45 -12.16
C VAL A 55 0.24 -12.03 -13.57
N VAL A 56 -0.66 -11.46 -14.36
CA VAL A 56 -0.93 -11.89 -15.75
C VAL A 56 -0.63 -10.75 -16.71
N ASP A 57 0.29 -10.99 -17.63
CA ASP A 57 0.61 -10.07 -18.72
C ASP A 57 0.46 -10.73 -20.10
N ILE A 58 0.60 -9.91 -21.16
CA ILE A 58 0.43 -10.31 -22.56
C ILE A 58 1.31 -11.50 -22.99
N ARG A 59 2.45 -11.75 -22.32
CA ARG A 59 3.37 -12.84 -22.67
C ARG A 59 2.73 -14.21 -22.48
N THR A 60 1.72 -14.30 -21.62
CA THR A 60 0.98 -15.54 -21.36
C THR A 60 -0.28 -15.68 -22.19
N ARG A 61 -0.52 -14.81 -23.19
CA ARG A 61 -1.72 -14.85 -24.04
C ARG A 61 -2.12 -16.25 -24.50
N LYS A 62 -1.16 -17.06 -24.96
CA LYS A 62 -1.41 -18.43 -25.47
C LYS A 62 -1.84 -19.43 -24.39
N LEU A 63 -1.66 -19.08 -23.12
CA LEU A 63 -1.95 -19.91 -21.95
C LEU A 63 -3.28 -19.51 -21.29
N LEU A 64 -3.97 -18.48 -21.79
CA LEU A 64 -5.19 -17.93 -21.20
C LEU A 64 -6.48 -18.69 -21.59
N GLU A 65 -6.42 -19.75 -22.40
CA GLU A 65 -7.64 -20.33 -23.02
C GLU A 65 -8.58 -21.16 -22.12
N PRO A 66 -8.42 -21.24 -20.79
CA PRO A 66 -9.56 -21.50 -19.90
C PRO A 66 -9.81 -20.36 -18.88
N VAL A 67 -9.30 -19.15 -19.12
CA VAL A 67 -9.30 -18.07 -18.13
C VAL A 67 -10.71 -17.73 -17.63
N GLU A 68 -11.73 -17.69 -18.49
CA GLU A 68 -13.08 -17.32 -18.05
C GLU A 68 -13.71 -18.33 -17.08
N GLU A 69 -13.50 -19.62 -17.33
CA GLU A 69 -13.97 -20.69 -16.46
C GLU A 69 -13.27 -20.60 -15.10
N VAL A 70 -11.94 -20.45 -15.12
CA VAL A 70 -11.11 -20.32 -13.91
C VAL A 70 -11.50 -19.08 -13.10
N LEU A 71 -11.68 -17.91 -13.74
CA LEU A 71 -12.11 -16.68 -13.06
C LEU A 71 -13.52 -16.79 -12.49
N SER A 72 -14.39 -17.61 -13.10
CA SER A 72 -15.75 -17.85 -12.60
C SER A 72 -15.78 -18.83 -11.43
N GLN A 73 -14.89 -19.84 -11.45
CA GLN A 73 -14.73 -20.82 -10.39
C GLN A 73 -14.07 -20.21 -9.16
N LEU A 74 -12.92 -19.55 -9.34
CA LEU A 74 -12.09 -19.05 -8.23
C LEU A 74 -12.54 -17.69 -7.71
N ARG A 75 -13.28 -16.91 -8.52
CA ARG A 75 -13.78 -15.56 -8.19
C ARG A 75 -12.71 -14.68 -7.50
N PRO A 76 -11.53 -14.52 -8.10
CA PRO A 76 -10.49 -13.67 -7.52
C PRO A 76 -10.91 -12.20 -7.54
N PHE A 77 -10.25 -11.38 -6.72
CA PHE A 77 -10.33 -9.93 -6.84
C PHE A 77 -9.39 -9.46 -7.95
N ILE A 78 -9.91 -8.89 -9.03
CA ILE A 78 -9.15 -8.56 -10.23
C ILE A 78 -8.82 -7.07 -10.24
N ILE A 79 -7.53 -6.77 -10.28
CA ILE A 79 -6.99 -5.41 -10.44
C ILE A 79 -6.42 -5.29 -11.84
N TYR A 80 -6.91 -4.31 -12.61
CA TYR A 80 -6.43 -3.99 -13.94
C TYR A 80 -5.75 -2.63 -13.97
N LEU A 81 -4.49 -2.57 -14.42
CA LEU A 81 -3.75 -1.32 -14.58
C LEU A 81 -3.77 -0.85 -16.03
N GLU A 82 -4.16 0.41 -16.22
CA GLU A 82 -4.10 1.06 -17.53
C GLU A 82 -3.43 2.42 -17.46
N ALA A 83 -2.96 2.91 -18.61
CA ALA A 83 -2.50 4.28 -18.77
C ALA A 83 -2.74 4.73 -20.21
N LYS A 84 -2.75 6.05 -20.41
CA LYS A 84 -2.86 6.66 -21.74
C LYS A 84 -1.71 6.19 -22.63
N SER A 85 -2.01 5.97 -23.91
CA SER A 85 -1.04 5.40 -24.86
C SER A 85 0.22 6.27 -24.98
N ASP A 86 0.10 7.60 -24.94
CA ASP A 86 1.25 8.51 -24.99
C ASP A 86 2.15 8.42 -23.74
N VAL A 87 1.56 8.14 -22.57
CA VAL A 87 2.29 7.89 -21.33
C VAL A 87 3.02 6.55 -21.39
N LEU A 88 2.35 5.49 -21.86
CA LEU A 88 2.97 4.18 -22.05
C LEU A 88 4.16 4.26 -23.01
N LEU A 89 4.00 4.95 -24.15
CA LEU A 89 5.08 5.20 -25.10
C LEU A 89 6.31 5.86 -24.43
N LYS A 90 6.09 6.91 -23.62
CA LYS A 90 7.16 7.59 -22.89
C LYS A 90 7.85 6.65 -21.89
N ARG A 91 7.10 5.87 -21.11
CA ARG A 91 7.65 4.92 -20.13
C ARG A 91 8.46 3.82 -20.79
N TYR A 92 8.02 3.33 -21.94
CA TYR A 92 8.75 2.36 -22.74
C TYR A 92 10.12 2.89 -23.18
N ASN A 93 10.14 4.09 -23.77
CA ASN A 93 11.37 4.74 -24.20
C ASN A 93 12.36 4.94 -23.05
N LEU A 94 11.86 5.28 -21.86
CA LEU A 94 12.69 5.45 -20.65
C LEU A 94 13.24 4.11 -20.13
N SER A 95 12.46 3.04 -20.19
CA SER A 95 12.87 1.72 -19.68
C SER A 95 13.83 0.97 -20.61
N ARG A 96 13.97 1.40 -21.88
CA ARG A 96 14.72 0.72 -22.97
C ARG A 96 14.35 -0.76 -23.15
N ARG A 97 13.22 -1.22 -22.60
CA ARG A 97 12.74 -2.59 -22.75
C ARG A 97 12.05 -2.74 -24.11
N LEU A 98 12.39 -3.79 -24.84
CA LEU A 98 11.65 -4.16 -26.05
C LEU A 98 10.22 -4.57 -25.66
N HIS A 99 9.25 -4.16 -26.48
CA HIS A 99 7.87 -4.57 -26.30
C HIS A 99 7.75 -6.09 -26.54
N PRO A 100 6.98 -6.83 -25.71
CA PRO A 100 6.87 -8.29 -25.80
C PRO A 100 6.39 -8.83 -27.17
N LEU A 101 5.68 -8.01 -27.96
CA LEU A 101 5.10 -8.40 -29.26
C LEU A 101 6.05 -8.18 -30.46
N GLY A 102 7.13 -7.40 -30.32
CA GLY A 102 8.29 -7.40 -31.24
C GLY A 102 8.06 -7.03 -32.72
N MET A 103 6.98 -6.34 -33.09
CA MET A 103 6.59 -6.01 -34.48
C MET A 103 7.00 -4.60 -34.95
N GLY A 104 7.59 -3.77 -34.09
CA GLY A 104 8.23 -2.50 -34.50
C GLY A 104 7.28 -1.31 -34.63
N ASN A 105 5.98 -1.49 -34.34
CA ASN A 105 5.01 -0.38 -34.20
C ASN A 105 4.33 -0.46 -32.83
N LEU A 106 4.94 0.22 -31.86
CA LEU A 106 4.55 0.19 -30.45
C LEU A 106 3.08 0.59 -30.19
N ILE A 107 2.48 1.45 -31.03
CA ILE A 107 1.07 1.84 -30.89
C ILE A 107 0.16 0.64 -31.21
N ARG A 108 0.42 -0.06 -32.31
CA ARG A 108 -0.37 -1.26 -32.68
C ARG A 108 -0.22 -2.37 -31.65
N GLU A 109 0.96 -2.50 -31.08
CA GLU A 109 1.24 -3.50 -30.05
C GLU A 109 0.47 -3.22 -28.75
N ILE A 110 0.33 -1.94 -28.35
CA ILE A 110 -0.52 -1.54 -27.21
C ILE A 110 -1.99 -1.87 -27.48
N ASP A 111 -2.48 -1.64 -28.70
CA ASP A 111 -3.87 -1.95 -29.06
C ASP A 111 -4.13 -3.46 -29.08
N GLU A 112 -3.20 -4.26 -29.61
CA GLU A 112 -3.27 -5.73 -29.57
C GLU A 112 -3.23 -6.27 -28.13
N GLU A 113 -2.43 -5.66 -27.26
CA GLU A 113 -2.37 -5.99 -25.84
C GLU A 113 -3.70 -5.70 -25.14
N ARG A 114 -4.32 -4.55 -25.42
CA ARG A 114 -5.66 -4.22 -24.89
C ARG A 114 -6.70 -5.27 -25.27
N LEU A 115 -6.70 -5.72 -26.53
CA LEU A 115 -7.63 -6.74 -27.00
C LEU A 115 -7.37 -8.10 -26.31
N ALA A 116 -6.10 -8.49 -26.19
CA ALA A 116 -5.75 -9.78 -25.59
C ALA A 116 -6.00 -9.85 -24.07
N LEU A 117 -5.95 -8.71 -23.37
CA LEU A 117 -6.21 -8.61 -21.94
C LEU A 117 -7.63 -8.09 -21.63
N ALA A 118 -8.49 -7.95 -22.65
CA ALA A 118 -9.84 -7.41 -22.50
C ALA A 118 -10.65 -8.18 -21.46
N THR A 119 -10.54 -9.52 -21.45
CA THR A 119 -11.24 -10.36 -20.47
C THR A 119 -10.92 -9.98 -19.02
N PHE A 120 -9.66 -9.67 -18.69
CA PHE A 120 -9.29 -9.21 -17.34
C PHE A 120 -9.78 -7.81 -17.05
N ARG A 121 -9.75 -6.93 -18.04
CA ARG A 121 -10.25 -5.55 -17.91
C ARG A 121 -11.76 -5.53 -17.68
N ASP A 122 -12.51 -6.29 -18.45
CA ASP A 122 -13.98 -6.32 -18.42
C ASP A 122 -14.51 -6.97 -17.14
N ARG A 123 -13.72 -7.88 -16.55
CA ARG A 123 -14.01 -8.51 -15.26
C ARG A 123 -13.34 -7.85 -14.07
N ALA A 124 -12.62 -6.74 -14.28
CA ALA A 124 -11.88 -6.09 -13.21
C ALA A 124 -12.83 -5.57 -12.12
N ASP A 125 -12.57 -5.94 -10.88
CA ASP A 125 -13.21 -5.32 -9.72
C ASP A 125 -12.67 -3.90 -9.51
N LEU A 126 -11.42 -3.66 -9.91
CA LEU A 126 -10.76 -2.36 -9.83
C LEU A 126 -9.93 -2.09 -11.08
N VAL A 127 -10.24 -0.99 -11.78
CA VAL A 127 -9.41 -0.45 -12.86
C VAL A 127 -8.68 0.78 -12.34
N ILE A 128 -7.34 0.78 -12.42
CA ILE A 128 -6.50 1.90 -11.98
C ILE A 128 -5.84 2.54 -13.19
N ASP A 129 -6.20 3.80 -13.47
CA ASP A 129 -5.44 4.65 -14.38
C ASP A 129 -4.17 5.15 -13.68
N THR A 130 -3.02 4.72 -14.19
CA THR A 130 -1.70 5.10 -13.65
C THR A 130 -1.04 6.22 -14.44
N SER A 131 -1.71 6.83 -15.43
CA SER A 131 -1.13 7.85 -16.32
C SER A 131 -0.37 8.93 -15.58
N ASP A 132 -0.97 9.47 -14.52
CA ASP A 132 -0.45 10.60 -13.75
C ASP A 132 -0.06 10.18 -12.32
N ARG A 133 0.18 8.88 -12.08
CA ARG A 133 0.51 8.34 -10.75
C ARG A 133 1.97 7.96 -10.64
N THR A 134 2.56 8.30 -9.49
CA THR A 134 3.86 7.79 -9.06
C THR A 134 3.73 6.37 -8.49
N PRO A 135 4.82 5.58 -8.41
CA PRO A 135 4.79 4.25 -7.78
C PRO A 135 4.27 4.28 -6.34
N ARG A 136 4.59 5.33 -5.57
CA ARG A 136 4.09 5.53 -4.21
C ARG A 136 2.58 5.72 -4.17
N GLN A 137 2.04 6.60 -5.01
CA GLN A 137 0.59 6.81 -5.10
C GLN A 137 -0.14 5.55 -5.60
N LEU A 138 0.48 4.76 -6.47
CA LEU A 138 -0.07 3.46 -6.88
C LEU A 138 -0.14 2.49 -5.69
N LYS A 139 0.91 2.43 -4.86
CA LYS A 139 0.92 1.63 -3.62
C LYS A 139 -0.20 2.06 -2.67
N GLU A 140 -0.33 3.36 -2.38
CA GLU A 140 -1.38 3.90 -1.51
C GLU A 140 -2.81 3.54 -2.01
N VAL A 141 -3.04 3.58 -3.33
CA VAL A 141 -4.32 3.17 -3.92
C VAL A 141 -4.57 1.67 -3.76
N LEU A 142 -3.54 0.83 -3.92
CA LEU A 142 -3.65 -0.62 -3.75
C LEU A 142 -3.93 -0.99 -2.28
N GLU A 143 -3.24 -0.34 -1.34
CA GLU A 143 -3.44 -0.50 0.11
C GLU A 143 -4.89 -0.18 0.48
N SER A 144 -5.38 0.99 0.06
CA SER A 144 -6.75 1.42 0.35
C SER A 144 -7.79 0.49 -0.28
N ALA A 145 -7.63 0.15 -1.56
CA ALA A 145 -8.59 -0.72 -2.26
C ALA A 145 -8.63 -2.14 -1.70
N LEU A 146 -7.51 -2.64 -1.17
CA LEU A 146 -7.44 -3.96 -0.55
C LEU A 146 -7.80 -3.93 0.94
N GLY A 147 -8.04 -2.77 1.54
CA GLY A 147 -8.28 -2.67 2.99
C GLY A 147 -7.03 -3.07 3.80
N GLU A 148 -5.86 -2.88 3.22
CA GLU A 148 -4.54 -3.16 3.80
C GLU A 148 -3.86 -1.84 4.20
N GLU A 149 -4.65 -0.79 4.49
CA GLU A 149 -4.11 0.45 5.07
C GLU A 149 -3.45 0.09 6.40
N GLU A 150 -2.12 0.06 6.43
CA GLU A 150 -1.39 -0.04 7.68
C GLU A 150 -1.76 1.17 8.54
N GLY A 151 -2.42 0.92 9.68
CA GLY A 151 -2.68 1.97 10.65
C GLY A 151 -1.37 2.63 11.06
N PHE A 152 -1.33 3.96 11.10
CA PHE A 152 -0.18 4.69 11.61
C PHE A 152 0.05 4.34 13.10
N MET A 153 1.16 3.66 13.40
CA MET A 153 1.53 3.35 14.78
C MET A 153 2.20 4.58 15.42
N LEU A 154 1.40 5.39 16.12
CA LEU A 154 1.92 6.48 16.94
C LEU A 154 2.42 5.95 18.29
N ARG A 155 3.74 6.01 18.53
CA ARG A 155 4.34 5.68 19.83
C ARG A 155 4.63 6.95 20.62
N VAL A 156 3.94 7.13 21.75
CA VAL A 156 4.14 8.26 22.67
C VAL A 156 4.79 7.77 23.95
N PHE A 157 5.88 8.40 24.37
CA PHE A 157 6.55 8.14 25.65
C PHE A 157 7.06 9.45 26.27
N SER A 158 7.19 9.45 27.59
CA SER A 158 7.77 10.56 28.35
C SER A 158 9.23 10.26 28.72
N PHE A 159 10.09 11.27 28.69
CA PHE A 159 11.47 11.19 29.16
C PHE A 159 11.82 12.41 30.03
N GLY A 160 12.97 12.34 30.73
CA GLY A 160 13.52 13.48 31.45
C GLY A 160 14.79 13.99 30.78
N PHE A 161 14.88 15.30 30.50
CA PHE A 161 16.04 15.92 29.82
C PHE A 161 17.40 15.63 30.47
N LYS A 162 17.45 15.33 31.77
CA LYS A 162 18.68 14.90 32.47
C LYS A 162 19.29 13.61 31.90
N TRP A 163 18.50 12.80 31.20
CA TRP A 163 18.91 11.55 30.55
C TRP A 163 19.08 11.68 29.03
N GLY A 164 18.82 12.87 28.48
CA GLY A 164 18.76 13.11 27.04
C GLY A 164 17.45 12.63 26.38
N PRO A 165 17.12 13.13 25.17
CA PRO A 165 16.00 12.63 24.40
C PRO A 165 16.28 11.20 23.89
N PRO A 166 15.26 10.35 23.75
CA PRO A 166 15.42 9.03 23.13
C PRO A 166 15.92 9.16 21.69
N GLN A 167 16.84 8.29 21.31
CA GLN A 167 17.51 8.36 20.00
C GLN A 167 16.58 8.03 18.83
N ASP A 168 15.49 7.31 19.12
CA ASP A 168 14.47 6.85 18.18
C ASP A 168 13.22 7.75 18.18
N ALA A 169 13.32 8.97 18.71
CA ALA A 169 12.24 9.96 18.67
C ALA A 169 12.30 10.79 17.40
N ASP A 170 11.24 10.72 16.58
CA ASP A 170 11.08 11.58 15.39
C ASP A 170 10.71 13.03 15.76
N LEU A 171 9.95 13.20 16.86
CA LEU A 171 9.50 14.49 17.38
C LEU A 171 9.73 14.56 18.88
N VAL A 172 10.34 15.66 19.34
CA VAL A 172 10.55 15.95 20.77
C VAL A 172 9.76 17.20 21.15
N LEU A 173 8.83 17.04 22.10
CA LEU A 173 8.04 18.13 22.66
C LEU A 173 8.61 18.54 24.02
N ASP A 174 9.12 19.76 24.15
CA ASP A 174 9.59 20.29 25.43
C ASP A 174 8.45 20.93 26.23
N VAL A 175 8.06 20.27 27.32
CA VAL A 175 6.97 20.69 28.21
C VAL A 175 7.44 21.35 29.50
N ARG A 176 8.73 21.71 29.62
CA ARG A 176 9.28 22.32 30.85
C ARG A 176 8.69 23.70 31.18
N ALA A 177 8.05 24.35 30.22
CA ALA A 177 7.35 25.61 30.43
C ALA A 177 5.99 25.46 31.15
N LEU A 178 5.49 24.23 31.33
CA LEU A 178 4.23 23.97 32.03
C LEU A 178 4.36 24.16 33.55
N PRO A 179 3.23 24.37 34.27
CA PRO A 179 3.23 24.46 35.72
C PRO A 179 3.96 23.29 36.38
N ASN A 180 4.89 23.59 37.29
CA ASN A 180 5.67 22.55 37.93
C ASN A 180 4.93 21.98 39.16
N PRO A 181 4.53 20.69 39.17
CA PRO A 181 3.78 20.09 40.28
C PRO A 181 4.64 19.95 41.54
N TYR A 182 5.97 20.05 41.44
CA TYR A 182 6.87 20.01 42.59
C TYR A 182 6.76 21.24 43.51
N TYR A 183 6.02 22.29 43.12
CA TYR A 183 5.72 23.41 44.02
C TYR A 183 4.67 23.05 45.07
N GLU A 184 3.81 22.06 44.80
CA GLU A 184 2.80 21.56 45.73
C GLU A 184 3.31 20.33 46.47
N ALA A 185 3.48 20.43 47.80
CA ALA A 185 4.05 19.36 48.60
C ALA A 185 3.29 18.02 48.46
N ARG A 186 1.96 18.09 48.32
CA ARG A 186 1.08 16.92 48.15
C ARG A 186 1.26 16.19 46.81
N LEU A 187 1.80 16.86 45.78
CA LEU A 187 1.94 16.30 44.43
C LEU A 187 3.33 15.72 44.15
N LYS A 188 4.34 16.05 44.97
CA LYS A 188 5.76 15.71 44.72
C LYS A 188 6.04 14.22 44.52
N THR A 189 5.28 13.36 45.20
CA THR A 189 5.47 11.90 45.17
C THR A 189 4.55 11.20 44.18
N LEU A 190 3.64 11.94 43.55
CA LEU A 190 2.64 11.39 42.65
C LEU A 190 3.17 11.35 41.20
N PRO A 191 2.88 10.28 40.44
CA PRO A 191 3.21 10.23 39.03
C PRO A 191 2.32 11.17 38.21
N GLY A 192 2.75 11.54 37.01
CA GLY A 192 1.93 12.36 36.10
C GLY A 192 0.63 11.70 35.62
N THR A 193 0.49 10.39 35.82
CA THR A 193 -0.75 9.62 35.59
C THR A 193 -1.77 9.78 36.72
N ASP A 194 -1.38 10.36 37.85
CA ASP A 194 -2.27 10.60 38.96
C ASP A 194 -3.26 11.75 38.62
N PRO A 195 -4.57 11.56 38.84
CA PRO A 195 -5.58 12.57 38.52
C PRO A 195 -5.35 13.92 39.19
N GLU A 196 -4.78 13.98 40.40
CA GLU A 196 -4.50 15.24 41.09
C GLU A 196 -3.40 16.04 40.41
N VAL A 197 -2.37 15.35 39.88
CA VAL A 197 -1.29 15.97 39.12
C VAL A 197 -1.82 16.47 37.79
N ALA A 198 -2.63 15.68 37.08
CA ALA A 198 -3.26 16.10 35.83
C ALA A 198 -4.14 17.34 36.04
N ALA A 199 -5.00 17.34 37.07
CA ALA A 199 -5.86 18.48 37.38
C ALA A 199 -5.07 19.75 37.69
N TYR A 200 -3.91 19.64 38.36
CA TYR A 200 -3.03 20.78 38.62
C TYR A 200 -2.39 21.33 37.34
N ILE A 201 -1.86 20.46 36.46
CA ILE A 201 -1.22 20.88 35.20
C ILE A 201 -2.22 21.58 34.27
N PHE A 202 -3.44 21.03 34.13
CA PHE A 202 -4.47 21.54 33.21
C PHE A 202 -5.39 22.60 33.83
N ALA A 203 -5.10 23.07 35.05
CA ALA A 203 -5.94 24.08 35.72
C ALA A 203 -5.90 25.45 35.03
N ASP A 204 -4.75 25.82 34.45
CA ASP A 204 -4.55 27.12 33.82
C ASP A 204 -5.03 27.11 32.36
N LYS A 205 -6.20 27.71 32.14
CA LYS A 205 -6.79 27.86 30.80
C LYS A 205 -5.95 28.73 29.85
N ALA A 206 -5.01 29.54 30.36
CA ALA A 206 -4.09 30.29 29.50
C ALA A 206 -3.14 29.38 28.71
N GLN A 207 -2.95 28.12 29.13
CA GLN A 207 -2.12 27.12 28.46
C GLN A 207 -2.88 26.30 27.40
N GLU A 208 -4.21 26.43 27.34
CA GLU A 208 -5.06 25.73 26.36
C GLU A 208 -4.61 25.92 24.90
N PRO A 209 -4.21 27.13 24.44
CA PRO A 209 -3.69 27.32 23.08
C PRO A 209 -2.42 26.52 22.81
N PHE A 210 -1.54 26.38 23.80
CA PHE A 210 -0.33 25.58 23.69
C PHE A 210 -0.67 24.10 23.53
N TYR A 211 -1.56 23.54 24.37
CA TYR A 211 -2.00 22.14 24.24
C TYR A 211 -2.64 21.85 22.88
N ARG A 212 -3.45 22.78 22.37
CA ARG A 212 -4.07 22.65 21.04
C ARG A 212 -3.04 22.70 19.93
N SER A 213 -2.05 23.57 20.03
CA SER A 213 -0.99 23.66 19.02
C SER A 213 -0.23 22.34 18.85
N LEU A 214 -0.05 21.57 19.93
CA LEU A 214 0.57 20.24 19.90
C LEU A 214 -0.27 19.21 19.13
N LEU A 215 -1.60 19.35 19.12
CA LEU A 215 -2.53 18.46 18.42
C LEU A 215 -2.74 18.85 16.94
N THR A 216 -2.39 20.08 16.55
CA THR A 216 -2.65 20.63 15.21
C THR A 216 -1.39 20.81 14.37
N THR A 217 -0.25 20.28 14.79
CA THR A 217 1.01 20.41 14.03
C THR A 217 0.80 19.80 12.63
N THR A 218 0.67 20.69 11.65
CA THR A 218 0.59 20.40 10.21
C THR A 218 1.89 20.83 9.57
#